data_AF-A0A1F5IP27-F1
#
_entry.id   AF-A0A1F5IP27-F1
#
_cell.length_a   1.000
_cell.length_b   1.000
_cell.length_c   1.000
_cell.angle_alpha   90.00
_cell.angle_beta   90.00
_cell.angle_gamma   90.00
#
_symmetry.space_group_name_H-M   'P 1'
#
loop_
_entity.id
_entity.type
_entity.pdbx_description
1 polymer ?
#
loop_
_entity_poly.entity_id
_entity_poly.type
_entity_poly.pdbx_seq_one_letter_code
_entity_poly.pdbx_strand_id
1 'polypeptide(L)'
;MTGARLRSGLSFEPRAGGTPARLGDPIEFYIMRESGGVNRISLEAESVGQKALKALGKSGGENEIHSVFDHAVYISSGKNELIKLIRNKDFINPRSILIKQHESAPMASLGFEAGERVLWDGGSLDVGSGAIRIDLSRARVYKKERLLRKNPRLGADTIAFNLRIMRDVIYTFPGREGLVPLLEDVELKGPMKVFLEPQGESVAEKARPHIEQLMWGLFTGDLAAVTEKAGAILGLGPGLTPSCDDFLAGLLMSLGF
;
A
#
# COMPACT_ATOMS: atom_id res chain seq x y z
N MET A 1 -38.73 44.17 -25.34
CA MET A 1 -38.11 42.97 -25.94
C MET A 1 -37.03 42.47 -25.01
N THR A 2 -37.14 41.18 -24.63
CA THR A 2 -36.13 40.24 -24.08
C THR A 2 -35.22 40.72 -22.94
N GLY A 3 -35.20 40.19 -21.72
CA GLY A 3 -35.82 38.99 -21.13
C GLY A 3 -34.75 38.11 -20.46
N ALA A 4 -34.68 38.11 -19.12
CA ALA A 4 -34.08 37.01 -18.35
C ALA A 4 -34.67 37.01 -16.93
N ARG A 5 -35.59 36.09 -16.68
CA ARG A 5 -36.14 35.78 -15.35
C ARG A 5 -35.14 34.89 -14.61
N LEU A 6 -34.55 35.36 -13.52
CA LEU A 6 -33.99 34.50 -12.49
C LEU A 6 -35.05 34.30 -11.42
N ARG A 7 -35.71 33.14 -11.45
CA ARG A 7 -36.64 32.70 -10.40
C ARG A 7 -35.84 32.03 -9.27
N SER A 8 -35.90 32.69 -8.12
CA SER A 8 -36.14 32.16 -6.77
C SER A 8 -35.28 31.00 -6.25
N GLY A 9 -34.58 31.30 -5.14
CA GLY A 9 -34.77 30.52 -3.91
C GLY A 9 -33.61 29.63 -3.47
N LEU A 10 -32.50 30.24 -3.05
CA LEU A 10 -31.59 29.63 -2.06
C LEU A 10 -31.59 30.55 -0.84
N SER A 11 -32.41 30.21 0.16
CA SER A 11 -32.32 30.79 1.50
C SER A 11 -31.32 29.97 2.29
N PHE A 12 -30.22 30.59 2.71
CA PHE A 12 -29.33 30.06 3.74
C PHE A 12 -29.84 30.53 5.10
N GLU A 13 -30.28 29.61 5.95
CA GLU A 13 -30.39 29.86 7.38
C GLU A 13 -29.50 28.87 8.15
N PRO A 14 -28.59 29.34 9.01
CA PRO A 14 -27.89 28.48 9.94
C PRO A 14 -28.83 28.17 11.11
N ARG A 15 -29.05 26.88 11.41
CA ARG A 15 -29.72 26.51 12.66
C ARG A 15 -28.84 26.92 13.84
N ALA A 16 -29.36 27.84 14.65
CA ALA A 16 -28.84 28.13 15.98
C ALA A 16 -29.01 26.91 16.89
N GLY A 17 -27.95 26.52 17.61
CA GLY A 17 -27.97 25.48 18.62
C GLY A 17 -26.87 24.43 18.39
N GLY A 18 -25.66 24.70 18.89
CA GLY A 18 -24.53 23.80 18.78
C GLY A 18 -24.62 22.57 19.68
N THR A 19 -24.11 21.45 19.17
CA THR A 19 -23.44 20.40 19.94
C THR A 19 -22.20 20.00 19.12
N PRO A 20 -20.99 19.87 19.71
CA PRO A 20 -19.83 19.42 18.94
C PRO A 20 -20.04 17.96 18.50
N ALA A 21 -19.74 17.70 17.21
CA ALA A 21 -19.85 16.37 16.62
C ALA A 21 -19.06 15.33 17.44
N ARG A 22 -19.67 14.16 17.68
CA ARG A 22 -19.01 13.05 18.37
C ARG A 22 -18.40 12.11 17.33
N LEU A 23 -17.30 11.47 17.71
CA LEU A 23 -16.68 10.41 16.92
C LEU A 23 -17.73 9.31 16.66
N GLY A 24 -18.20 9.17 15.41
CA GLY A 24 -19.26 8.24 15.02
C GLY A 24 -20.49 8.85 14.34
N ASP A 25 -20.55 10.18 14.17
CA ASP A 25 -21.60 10.80 13.36
C ASP A 25 -21.39 10.47 11.85
N PRO A 26 -22.46 10.16 11.08
CA PRO A 26 -22.35 9.84 9.67
C PRO A 26 -21.84 11.07 8.88
N ILE A 27 -20.78 10.85 8.10
CA ILE A 27 -20.10 11.87 7.29
C ILE A 27 -21.02 12.27 6.12
N GLU A 28 -21.32 13.56 6.00
CA GLU A 28 -22.02 14.11 4.83
C GLU A 28 -21.08 14.08 3.61
N PHE A 29 -21.17 13.02 2.82
CA PHE A 29 -20.63 13.01 1.46
C PHE A 29 -21.35 14.06 0.62
N TYR A 30 -20.63 14.76 -0.26
CA TYR A 30 -21.26 15.51 -1.35
C TYR A 30 -21.93 14.53 -2.32
N ILE A 31 -23.19 14.19 -2.03
CA ILE A 31 -24.04 13.40 -2.92
C ILE A 31 -24.49 14.33 -4.05
N MET A 32 -23.90 14.18 -5.23
CA MET A 32 -24.48 14.73 -6.45
C MET A 32 -25.76 13.94 -6.75
N ARG A 33 -26.91 14.49 -6.37
CA ARG A 33 -28.21 13.88 -6.66
C ARG A 33 -28.52 14.04 -8.14
N GLU A 34 -28.26 13.01 -8.93
CA GLU A 34 -29.02 12.80 -10.16
C GLU A 34 -30.36 12.17 -9.80
N SER A 35 -31.43 12.83 -10.22
CA SER A 35 -32.82 12.45 -9.94
C SER A 35 -33.09 10.97 -10.28
N GLY A 36 -33.16 10.12 -9.26
CA GLY A 36 -33.55 8.71 -9.37
C GLY A 36 -32.43 7.66 -9.37
N GLY A 37 -31.18 8.02 -9.09
CA GLY A 37 -30.02 7.12 -9.18
C GLY A 37 -29.49 6.57 -7.85
N VAL A 38 -28.89 5.39 -7.90
CA VAL A 38 -28.04 4.78 -6.87
C VAL A 38 -27.03 5.81 -6.36
N ASN A 39 -26.84 5.92 -5.03
CA ASN A 39 -25.82 6.81 -4.44
C ASN A 39 -24.45 6.49 -5.04
N ARG A 40 -23.91 7.41 -5.85
CA ARG A 40 -22.62 7.24 -6.53
C ARG A 40 -21.55 8.11 -5.89
N ILE A 41 -20.48 7.49 -5.43
CA ILE A 41 -19.29 8.17 -4.94
C ILE A 41 -18.44 8.57 -6.15
N SER A 42 -18.09 9.85 -6.26
CA SER A 42 -17.23 10.36 -7.33
C SER A 42 -15.90 10.83 -6.74
N LEU A 43 -14.80 10.27 -7.25
CA LEU A 43 -13.43 10.55 -6.83
C LEU A 43 -12.64 11.07 -8.03
N GLU A 44 -11.71 12.00 -7.80
CA GLU A 44 -10.82 12.53 -8.84
C GLU A 44 -9.38 12.07 -8.57
N ALA A 45 -8.70 11.56 -9.60
CA ALA A 45 -7.29 11.23 -9.53
C ALA A 45 -6.41 12.46 -9.81
N GLU A 46 -5.45 12.71 -8.92
CA GLU A 46 -4.43 13.74 -9.11
C GLU A 46 -3.31 13.23 -10.03
N SER A 47 -2.92 11.97 -9.87
CA SER A 47 -1.81 11.38 -10.61
C SER A 47 -1.98 9.88 -10.83
N VAL A 48 -1.42 9.37 -11.93
CA VAL A 48 -1.38 7.94 -12.26
C VAL A 48 0.03 7.53 -12.67
N GLY A 49 0.56 6.49 -12.06
CA GLY A 49 1.85 5.92 -12.40
C GLY A 49 1.86 5.32 -13.80
N GLN A 50 2.95 5.50 -14.54
CA GLN A 50 3.05 5.01 -15.92
C GLN A 50 2.82 3.49 -16.05
N LYS A 51 3.24 2.68 -15.06
CA LYS A 51 3.00 1.23 -15.08
C LYS A 51 1.54 0.90 -14.73
N ALA A 52 0.90 1.68 -13.84
CA ALA A 52 -0.53 1.53 -13.56
C ALA A 52 -1.37 1.78 -14.82
N LEU A 53 -1.10 2.88 -15.54
CA LEU A 53 -1.81 3.20 -16.79
C LEU A 53 -1.61 2.11 -17.85
N LYS A 54 -0.39 1.56 -17.95
CA LYS A 54 -0.09 0.45 -18.86
C LYS A 54 -0.83 -0.84 -18.46
N ALA A 55 -0.91 -1.13 -17.17
CA ALA A 55 -1.58 -2.30 -16.62
C ALA A 55 -3.11 -2.24 -16.84
N LEU A 56 -3.73 -1.06 -16.72
CA LEU A 56 -5.14 -0.87 -17.08
C LEU A 56 -5.43 -1.18 -18.56
N GLY A 57 -4.41 -1.05 -19.43
CA GLY A 57 -4.50 -1.45 -20.83
C GLY A 57 -5.51 -0.62 -21.64
N LYS A 58 -6.13 -1.27 -22.62
CA LYS A 58 -7.21 -0.66 -23.42
C LYS A 58 -8.53 -0.75 -22.68
N SER A 59 -9.47 0.14 -23.01
CA SER A 59 -10.83 0.13 -22.47
C SER A 59 -11.48 -1.25 -22.57
N GLY A 60 -12.22 -1.65 -21.54
CA GLY A 60 -12.89 -2.95 -21.48
C GLY A 60 -12.05 -4.09 -20.90
N GLY A 61 -10.89 -3.80 -20.32
CA GLY A 61 -10.11 -4.79 -19.57
C GLY A 61 -10.86 -5.30 -18.32
N GLU A 62 -10.74 -6.59 -18.05
CA GLU A 62 -11.24 -7.21 -16.82
C GLU A 62 -10.28 -6.91 -15.67
N ASN A 63 -10.73 -6.04 -14.77
CA ASN A 63 -10.02 -5.69 -13.54
C ASN A 63 -10.94 -5.99 -12.35
N GLU A 64 -10.35 -6.20 -11.18
CA GLU A 64 -11.08 -6.55 -9.96
C GLU A 64 -10.41 -5.91 -8.74
N ILE A 65 -11.20 -5.52 -7.74
CA ILE A 65 -10.68 -5.16 -6.42
C ILE A 65 -10.12 -6.42 -5.78
N HIS A 66 -8.80 -6.51 -5.71
CA HIS A 66 -8.12 -7.64 -5.07
C HIS A 66 -8.22 -7.57 -3.55
N SER A 67 -7.94 -6.39 -2.97
CA SER A 67 -7.88 -6.23 -1.53
C SER A 67 -8.01 -4.76 -1.13
N VAL A 68 -8.65 -4.52 0.01
CA VAL A 68 -8.94 -3.20 0.55
C VAL A 68 -8.30 -3.07 1.92
N PHE A 69 -7.54 -1.99 2.13
CA PHE A 69 -6.91 -1.64 3.39
C PHE A 69 -7.20 -0.17 3.72
N ASP A 70 -6.96 0.25 4.96
CA ASP A 70 -7.19 1.63 5.39
C ASP A 70 -6.45 2.69 4.57
N HIS A 71 -5.28 2.35 4.04
CA HIS A 71 -4.41 3.30 3.34
C HIS A 71 -4.33 3.06 1.82
N ALA A 72 -4.91 1.97 1.32
CA ALA A 72 -4.83 1.61 -0.08
C ALA A 72 -5.89 0.60 -0.52
N VAL A 73 -6.28 0.68 -1.79
CA VAL A 73 -7.05 -0.36 -2.48
C VAL A 73 -6.19 -0.93 -3.59
N TYR A 74 -6.12 -2.25 -3.69
CA TYR A 74 -5.37 -2.94 -4.74
C TYR A 74 -6.34 -3.45 -5.78
N ILE A 75 -6.06 -3.10 -7.03
CA ILE A 75 -6.80 -3.53 -8.21
C ILE A 75 -5.93 -4.55 -8.93
N SER A 76 -6.45 -5.75 -9.15
CA SER A 76 -5.85 -6.73 -10.04
C SER A 76 -6.25 -6.40 -11.48
N SER A 77 -5.25 -6.32 -12.36
CA SER A 77 -5.44 -6.28 -13.81
C SER A 77 -4.95 -7.60 -14.41
N GLY A 78 -5.67 -8.13 -15.41
CA GLY A 78 -5.32 -9.37 -16.10
C GLY A 78 -3.84 -9.45 -16.44
N LYS A 79 -3.20 -10.60 -16.12
CA LYS A 79 -1.75 -10.89 -16.07
C LYS A 79 -1.07 -10.73 -14.69
N ASN A 80 -1.82 -10.88 -13.60
CA ASN A 80 -1.26 -10.89 -12.24
C ASN A 80 -0.56 -9.56 -11.88
N GLU A 81 -0.99 -8.44 -12.47
CA GLU A 81 -0.46 -7.12 -12.17
C GLU A 81 -1.34 -6.42 -11.13
N LEU A 82 -0.73 -5.87 -10.09
CA LEU A 82 -1.43 -5.06 -9.08
C LEU A 82 -1.24 -3.57 -9.32
N ILE A 83 -2.34 -2.85 -9.31
CA ILE A 83 -2.41 -1.38 -9.33
C ILE A 83 -2.85 -0.92 -7.93
N LYS A 84 -2.15 0.07 -7.37
CA LYS A 84 -2.42 0.56 -6.00
C LYS A 84 -3.12 1.91 -6.04
N LEU A 85 -4.38 1.94 -5.63
CA LEU A 85 -5.11 3.18 -5.39
C LEU A 85 -4.75 3.72 -4.00
N ILE A 86 -4.29 4.96 -3.93
CA ILE A 86 -3.79 5.59 -2.70
C ILE A 86 -4.27 7.04 -2.57
N ARG A 87 -4.17 7.59 -1.35
CA ARG A 87 -4.40 9.02 -1.07
C ARG A 87 -3.16 9.75 -0.59
N ASN A 88 -2.22 9.05 0.03
CA ASN A 88 -0.99 9.66 0.52
C ASN A 88 0.06 9.72 -0.60
N LYS A 89 0.35 10.94 -1.05
CA LYS A 89 1.32 11.23 -2.11
C LYS A 89 2.74 10.73 -1.83
N ASP A 90 3.13 10.58 -0.55
CA ASP A 90 4.49 10.15 -0.18
C ASP A 90 4.75 8.68 -0.58
N PHE A 91 3.68 7.91 -0.81
CA PHE A 91 3.74 6.52 -1.25
C PHE A 91 3.48 6.33 -2.74
N ILE A 92 3.37 7.42 -3.52
CA ILE A 92 3.16 7.32 -4.97
C ILE A 92 4.35 6.62 -5.63
N ASN A 93 4.04 5.65 -6.49
CA ASN A 93 5.04 4.92 -7.25
C ASN A 93 4.50 4.62 -8.67
N PRO A 94 5.32 4.04 -9.57
CA PRO A 94 4.90 3.80 -10.95
C PRO A 94 3.65 2.91 -11.12
N ARG A 95 3.23 2.16 -10.11
CA ARG A 95 2.01 1.34 -10.09
C ARG A 95 0.86 1.93 -9.26
N SER A 96 0.99 3.20 -8.84
CA SER A 96 -0.04 3.86 -8.04
C SER A 96 -1.02 4.68 -8.89
N ILE A 97 -2.25 4.81 -8.41
CA ILE A 97 -3.19 5.89 -8.78
C ILE A 97 -3.40 6.71 -7.50
N LEU A 98 -3.05 7.99 -7.53
CA LEU A 98 -3.22 8.93 -6.43
C LEU A 98 -4.56 9.63 -6.59
N ILE A 99 -5.48 9.41 -5.66
CA ILE A 99 -6.75 10.14 -5.57
C ILE A 99 -6.52 11.45 -4.82
N LYS A 100 -7.14 12.55 -5.30
CA LYS A 100 -7.18 13.81 -4.58
C LYS A 100 -7.74 13.59 -3.19
N GLN A 101 -7.02 14.08 -2.19
CA GLN A 101 -7.45 14.00 -0.81
C GLN A 101 -8.66 14.92 -0.62
N HIS A 102 -9.85 14.34 -0.55
CA HIS A 102 -11.05 15.09 -0.20
C HIS A 102 -11.23 15.15 1.33
N GLU A 103 -10.80 14.11 2.06
CA GLU A 103 -10.89 14.00 3.53
C GLU A 103 -9.84 12.98 4.07
N SER A 104 -9.59 13.01 5.38
CA SER A 104 -8.68 12.06 6.08
C SER A 104 -9.28 10.68 6.36
N ALA A 105 -10.43 10.35 5.78
CA ALA A 105 -11.10 9.07 6.01
C ALA A 105 -10.29 7.88 5.44
N PRO A 106 -10.29 6.69 6.10
CA PRO A 106 -9.66 5.49 5.59
C PRO A 106 -10.23 5.06 4.23
N MET A 107 -9.40 4.50 3.35
CA MET A 107 -9.82 3.95 2.05
C MET A 107 -10.90 2.87 2.19
N ALA A 108 -10.85 2.05 3.25
CA ALA A 108 -11.86 1.04 3.55
C ALA A 108 -13.26 1.63 3.83
N SER A 109 -13.35 2.90 4.24
CA SER A 109 -14.65 3.55 4.50
C SER A 109 -15.35 4.06 3.23
N LEU A 110 -14.72 3.94 2.06
CA LEU A 110 -15.23 4.47 0.79
C LEU A 110 -16.14 3.49 0.04
N GLY A 111 -16.44 2.33 0.63
CA GLY A 111 -17.34 1.34 0.05
C GLY A 111 -16.71 0.47 -1.04
N PHE A 112 -15.38 0.37 -1.10
CA PHE A 112 -14.72 -0.64 -1.94
C PHE A 112 -14.84 -2.01 -1.27
N GLU A 113 -15.19 -3.03 -2.05
CA GLU A 113 -15.23 -4.42 -1.57
C GLU A 113 -14.33 -5.33 -2.42
N ALA A 114 -13.63 -6.26 -1.79
CA ALA A 114 -12.84 -7.25 -2.51
C ALA A 114 -13.75 -8.16 -3.36
N GLY A 115 -13.30 -8.52 -4.57
CA GLY A 115 -14.12 -9.24 -5.53
C GLY A 115 -14.89 -8.36 -6.51
N GLU A 116 -15.01 -7.05 -6.23
CA GLU A 116 -15.77 -6.16 -7.10
C GLU A 116 -15.09 -5.94 -8.45
N ARG A 117 -15.90 -6.03 -9.51
CA ARG A 117 -15.44 -5.73 -10.86
C ARG A 117 -15.11 -4.25 -11.00
N VAL A 118 -13.97 -3.99 -11.64
CA VAL A 118 -13.50 -2.65 -12.02
C VAL A 118 -13.50 -2.54 -13.54
N LEU A 119 -14.23 -1.57 -14.07
CA LEU A 119 -14.31 -1.28 -15.50
C LEU A 119 -13.46 -0.05 -15.82
N TRP A 120 -12.58 -0.19 -16.81
CA TRP A 120 -11.78 0.91 -17.36
C TRP A 120 -12.36 1.34 -18.71
N ASP A 121 -12.75 2.61 -18.85
CA ASP A 121 -13.32 3.17 -20.09
C ASP A 121 -12.32 4.00 -20.91
N GLY A 122 -11.07 4.14 -20.45
CA GLY A 122 -10.06 4.97 -21.09
C GLY A 122 -9.85 6.34 -20.42
N GLY A 123 -10.76 6.76 -19.55
CA GLY A 123 -10.65 8.01 -18.78
C GLY A 123 -11.04 7.88 -17.31
N SER A 124 -11.75 6.83 -16.93
CA SER A 124 -12.22 6.60 -15.57
C SER A 124 -12.35 5.12 -15.22
N LEU A 125 -12.30 4.85 -13.91
CA LEU A 125 -12.57 3.53 -13.33
C LEU A 125 -13.96 3.54 -12.71
N ASP A 126 -14.79 2.57 -13.10
CA ASP A 126 -16.09 2.31 -12.49
C ASP A 126 -16.05 1.00 -11.69
N VAL A 127 -16.39 1.07 -10.41
CA VAL A 127 -16.34 -0.07 -9.45
C VAL A 127 -17.76 -0.39 -8.97
N GLY A 128 -18.02 -1.67 -8.68
CA GLY A 128 -19.26 -2.08 -8.03
C GLY A 128 -20.52 -1.77 -8.85
N SER A 129 -20.47 -2.01 -10.16
CA SER A 129 -21.53 -1.62 -11.11
C SER A 129 -21.83 -0.12 -11.15
N GLY A 130 -20.81 0.72 -10.89
CA GLY A 130 -20.90 2.17 -10.98
C GLY A 130 -21.19 2.88 -9.66
N ALA A 131 -21.16 2.17 -8.52
CA ALA A 131 -21.27 2.74 -7.18
C ALA A 131 -20.14 3.73 -6.88
N ILE A 132 -18.93 3.46 -7.38
CA ILE A 132 -17.77 4.35 -7.25
C ILE A 132 -17.21 4.64 -8.64
N ARG A 133 -17.04 5.93 -8.96
CA ARG A 133 -16.33 6.38 -10.16
C ARG A 133 -15.06 7.13 -9.76
N ILE A 134 -13.94 6.77 -10.39
CA ILE A 134 -12.66 7.46 -10.23
C ILE A 134 -12.32 8.09 -11.59
N ASP A 135 -12.34 9.42 -11.67
CA ASP A 135 -11.99 10.17 -12.88
C ASP A 135 -10.46 10.36 -12.97
N LEU A 136 -9.85 9.84 -14.04
CA LEU A 136 -8.42 9.95 -14.35
C LEU A 136 -8.16 10.93 -15.51
N SER A 137 -9.18 11.55 -16.10
CA SER A 137 -9.06 12.39 -17.31
C SER A 137 -8.10 13.57 -17.15
N ARG A 138 -7.93 14.07 -15.92
CA ARG A 138 -7.04 15.18 -15.56
C ARG A 138 -5.80 14.74 -14.76
N ALA A 139 -5.64 13.44 -14.54
CA ALA A 139 -4.53 12.93 -13.75
C ALA A 139 -3.19 13.12 -14.48
N ARG A 140 -2.17 13.60 -13.77
CA ARG A 140 -0.82 13.70 -14.30
C ARG A 140 -0.15 12.34 -14.32
N VAL A 141 0.54 11.98 -15.40
CA VAL A 141 1.31 10.73 -15.44
C VAL A 141 2.55 10.85 -14.55
N TYR A 142 2.58 10.12 -13.44
CA TYR A 142 3.75 10.00 -12.59
C TYR A 142 4.82 9.13 -13.25
N LYS A 143 5.99 9.74 -13.45
CA LYS A 143 7.23 9.06 -13.85
C LYS A 143 8.24 9.30 -12.74
N LYS A 144 8.62 8.23 -12.02
CA LYS A 144 9.69 8.31 -11.03
C LYS A 144 10.97 8.70 -11.76
N GLU A 145 11.57 9.82 -11.38
CA GLU A 145 12.91 10.16 -11.84
C GLU A 145 13.85 9.03 -11.45
N ARG A 146 14.62 8.51 -12.41
CA ARG A 146 15.64 7.53 -12.11
C ARG A 146 16.64 8.20 -11.18
N LEU A 147 16.66 7.79 -9.92
CA LEU A 147 17.75 8.11 -9.01
C LEU A 147 18.99 7.35 -9.47
N LEU A 148 19.61 7.79 -10.56
CA LEU A 148 20.97 7.43 -10.94
C LEU A 148 21.95 8.23 -10.05
N ARG A 149 21.70 8.25 -8.74
CA ARG A 149 22.74 8.69 -7.82
C ARG A 149 23.61 7.48 -7.60
N LYS A 150 24.88 7.57 -8.03
CA LYS A 150 25.95 6.79 -7.43
C LYS A 150 25.92 7.15 -5.95
N ASN A 151 25.20 6.38 -5.15
CA ASN A 151 25.21 6.58 -3.72
C ASN A 151 26.66 6.30 -3.29
N PRO A 152 27.34 7.26 -2.65
CA PRO A 152 28.66 6.98 -2.11
C PRO A 152 28.52 5.78 -1.17
N ARG A 153 29.50 4.87 -1.22
CA ARG A 153 29.57 3.79 -0.23
C ARG A 153 29.53 4.44 1.16
N LEU A 154 28.51 4.10 1.94
CA LEU A 154 28.40 4.61 3.30
C LEU A 154 29.55 4.04 4.13
N GLY A 155 30.14 4.88 4.99
CA GLY A 155 31.12 4.41 5.97
C GLY A 155 30.45 3.49 6.98
N ALA A 156 31.22 2.57 7.57
CA ALA A 156 30.73 1.62 8.56
C ALA A 156 30.02 2.32 9.74
N ASP A 157 30.53 3.47 10.19
CA ASP A 157 29.91 4.25 11.28
C ASP A 157 28.52 4.77 10.91
N THR A 158 28.34 5.22 9.67
CA THR A 158 27.03 5.68 9.18
C THR A 158 26.05 4.51 9.07
N ILE A 159 26.52 3.35 8.60
CA ILE A 159 25.71 2.13 8.55
C ILE A 159 25.29 1.73 9.97
N ALA A 160 26.23 1.68 10.91
CA ALA A 160 25.95 1.34 12.31
C ALA A 160 24.96 2.31 12.96
N PHE A 161 25.11 3.62 12.72
CA PHE A 161 24.18 4.64 13.20
C PHE A 161 22.77 4.46 12.61
N ASN A 162 22.66 4.24 11.29
CA ASN A 162 21.38 4.03 10.63
C ASN A 162 20.69 2.74 11.11
N LEU A 163 21.45 1.65 11.30
CA LEU A 163 20.93 0.39 11.86
C LEU A 163 20.41 0.58 13.28
N ARG A 164 21.09 1.39 14.11
CA ARG A 164 20.60 1.75 15.44
C ARG A 164 19.28 2.52 15.38
N ILE A 165 19.16 3.52 14.51
CA ILE A 165 17.90 4.26 14.32
C ILE A 165 16.79 3.32 13.87
N MET A 166 17.06 2.46 12.88
CA MET A 166 16.08 1.49 12.38
C MET A 166 15.61 0.54 13.48
N ARG A 167 16.54 0.04 14.29
CA ARG A 167 16.25 -0.79 15.46
C ARG A 167 15.35 -0.06 16.46
N ASP A 168 15.70 1.17 16.82
CA ASP A 168 14.93 1.96 17.79
C ASP A 168 13.50 2.23 17.27
N VAL A 169 13.33 2.43 15.96
CA VAL A 169 12.02 2.52 15.30
C VAL A 169 11.24 1.20 15.38
N ILE A 170 11.86 0.06 15.10
CA ILE A 170 11.21 -1.26 15.17
C ILE A 170 10.70 -1.52 16.60
N TYR A 171 11.51 -1.22 17.62
CA TYR A 171 11.12 -1.44 19.03
C TYR A 171 10.04 -0.49 19.55
N THR A 172 9.90 0.69 18.96
CA THR A 172 8.87 1.66 19.34
C THR A 172 7.59 1.50 18.52
N PHE A 173 7.61 0.71 17.45
CA PHE A 173 6.43 0.41 16.66
C PHE A 173 5.49 -0.55 17.40
N PRO A 174 4.17 -0.30 17.44
CA PRO A 174 3.23 -1.16 18.18
C PRO A 174 3.09 -2.58 17.63
N GLY A 175 3.28 -2.77 16.31
CA GLY A 175 3.17 -4.07 15.67
C GLY A 175 4.39 -4.96 15.92
N ARG A 176 4.15 -6.18 16.42
CA ARG A 176 5.20 -7.17 16.76
C ARG A 176 5.12 -8.45 15.91
N GLU A 177 4.41 -8.39 14.79
CA GLU A 177 4.21 -9.53 13.90
C GLU A 177 5.41 -9.78 12.96
N GLY A 178 5.36 -10.88 12.20
CA GLY A 178 6.37 -11.19 11.20
C GLY A 178 7.71 -11.61 11.81
N LEU A 179 8.78 -10.91 11.42
CA LEU A 179 10.16 -11.20 11.84
C LEU A 179 10.64 -10.39 13.07
N VAL A 180 9.80 -9.50 13.63
CA VAL A 180 10.18 -8.72 14.83
C VAL A 180 10.64 -9.63 15.98
N PRO A 181 9.94 -10.74 16.34
CA PRO A 181 10.37 -11.60 17.44
C PRO A 181 11.78 -12.16 17.25
N LEU A 182 12.17 -12.47 16.01
CA LEU A 182 13.52 -12.96 15.71
C LEU A 182 14.59 -11.92 16.06
N LEU A 183 14.34 -10.64 15.80
CA LEU A 183 15.25 -9.56 16.16
C LEU A 183 15.36 -9.43 17.68
N GLU A 184 14.24 -9.47 18.40
CA GLU A 184 14.22 -9.39 19.87
C GLU A 184 14.99 -10.53 20.51
N ASP A 185 14.77 -11.75 20.03
CA ASP A 185 15.44 -12.93 20.57
C ASP A 185 16.95 -12.90 20.32
N VAL A 186 17.38 -12.49 19.13
CA VAL A 186 18.82 -12.33 18.80
C VAL A 186 19.47 -11.30 19.72
N GLU A 187 18.79 -10.22 20.08
CA GLU A 187 19.33 -9.22 21.01
C GLU A 187 19.35 -9.71 22.46
N LEU A 188 18.25 -10.32 22.93
CA LEU A 188 18.11 -10.80 24.31
C LEU A 188 19.07 -11.93 24.64
N LYS A 189 19.21 -12.89 23.73
CA LYS A 189 19.92 -14.15 23.98
C LYS A 189 21.31 -14.13 23.36
N GLY A 190 21.56 -13.24 22.40
CA GLY A 190 22.73 -13.29 21.52
C GLY A 190 22.53 -14.33 20.42
N PRO A 191 23.13 -14.16 19.24
CA PRO A 191 22.83 -14.95 18.05
C PRO A 191 22.89 -16.44 18.34
N MET A 192 23.94 -16.89 19.05
CA MET A 192 24.15 -18.32 19.31
C MET A 192 23.14 -18.99 20.25
N LYS A 193 22.61 -18.28 21.26
CA LYS A 193 21.75 -18.92 22.28
C LYS A 193 20.31 -19.08 21.82
N VAL A 194 19.86 -18.22 20.90
CA VAL A 194 18.54 -18.41 20.29
C VAL A 194 18.46 -19.84 19.72
N PHE A 195 19.57 -20.40 19.18
CA PHE A 195 19.61 -21.67 18.43
C PHE A 195 19.41 -22.93 19.27
N LEU A 196 19.41 -22.80 20.59
CA LEU A 196 19.24 -23.93 21.50
C LEU A 196 17.82 -24.05 22.04
N GLU A 197 16.93 -23.11 21.70
CA GLU A 197 15.56 -23.10 22.21
C GLU A 197 14.57 -23.80 21.25
N PRO A 198 13.52 -24.45 21.80
CA PRO A 198 12.45 -25.04 21.00
C PRO A 198 11.77 -24.00 20.11
N GLN A 199 11.52 -24.36 18.86
CA GLN A 199 10.85 -23.48 17.91
C GLN A 199 9.34 -23.45 18.19
N GLY A 200 8.80 -22.24 18.26
CA GLY A 200 7.36 -22.00 18.35
C GLY A 200 6.67 -21.98 16.98
N GLU A 201 5.37 -21.67 16.96
CA GLU A 201 4.56 -21.66 15.72
C GLU A 201 4.61 -20.33 14.94
N SER A 202 5.34 -19.33 15.45
CA SER A 202 5.40 -17.99 14.86
C SER A 202 6.10 -17.98 13.50
N VAL A 203 5.81 -16.97 12.69
CA VAL A 203 6.51 -16.72 11.41
C VAL A 203 8.01 -16.62 11.62
N ALA A 204 8.44 -15.88 12.65
CA ALA A 204 9.84 -15.74 13.04
C ALA A 204 10.50 -17.10 13.28
N GLU A 205 9.89 -17.97 14.09
CA GLU A 205 10.44 -19.29 14.42
C GLU A 205 10.51 -20.22 13.20
N LYS A 206 9.50 -20.18 12.32
CA LYS A 206 9.51 -20.94 11.06
C LYS A 206 10.57 -20.45 10.07
N ALA A 207 10.75 -19.14 9.95
CA ALA A 207 11.69 -18.53 9.01
C ALA A 207 13.15 -18.72 9.45
N ARG A 208 13.37 -18.73 10.75
CA ARG A 208 14.67 -18.71 11.40
C ARG A 208 15.70 -19.74 10.95
N PRO A 209 15.43 -21.07 10.92
CA PRO A 209 16.44 -22.05 10.50
C PRO A 209 16.86 -21.86 9.05
N HIS A 210 15.95 -21.35 8.20
CA HIS A 210 16.25 -21.06 6.81
C HIS A 210 17.03 -19.76 6.66
N ILE A 211 16.69 -18.70 7.39
CA ILE A 211 17.47 -17.45 7.43
C ILE A 211 18.91 -17.74 7.87
N GLU A 212 19.10 -18.57 8.89
CA GLU A 212 20.43 -18.94 9.36
C GLU A 212 21.25 -19.66 8.29
N GLN A 213 20.70 -20.73 7.71
CA GLN A 213 21.39 -21.50 6.66
C GLN A 213 21.63 -20.65 5.40
N LEU A 214 20.73 -19.73 5.10
CA LEU A 214 20.90 -18.74 4.03
C LEU A 214 22.12 -17.84 4.32
N MET A 215 22.24 -17.28 5.54
CA MET A 215 23.37 -16.45 5.91
C MET A 215 24.70 -17.21 5.93
N TRP A 216 24.69 -18.47 6.39
CA TRP A 216 25.87 -19.34 6.33
C TRP A 216 26.28 -19.66 4.90
N GLY A 217 25.32 -20.01 4.03
CA GLY A 217 25.58 -20.25 2.61
C GLY A 217 26.16 -19.02 1.92
N LEU A 218 25.68 -17.81 2.25
CA LEU A 218 26.28 -16.56 1.78
C LEU A 218 27.72 -16.38 2.26
N PHE A 219 27.99 -16.70 3.53
CA PHE A 219 29.34 -16.58 4.11
C PHE A 219 30.34 -17.59 3.51
N THR A 220 29.90 -18.83 3.24
CA THR A 220 30.75 -19.90 2.69
C THR A 220 30.78 -19.94 1.17
N GLY A 221 29.92 -19.18 0.48
CA GLY A 221 29.78 -19.20 -0.98
C GLY A 221 28.97 -20.38 -1.52
N ASP A 222 28.21 -21.08 -0.67
CA ASP A 222 27.33 -22.19 -1.08
C ASP A 222 26.02 -21.67 -1.70
N LEU A 223 26.06 -21.42 -3.01
CA LEU A 223 24.92 -20.91 -3.77
C LEU A 223 23.73 -21.88 -3.82
N ALA A 224 23.97 -23.19 -3.70
CA ALA A 224 22.91 -24.19 -3.70
C ALA A 224 22.09 -24.07 -2.40
N ALA A 225 22.78 -24.00 -1.26
CA ALA A 225 22.15 -23.74 0.02
C ALA A 225 21.43 -22.38 0.03
N VAL A 226 22.06 -21.31 -0.49
CA VAL A 226 21.42 -19.98 -0.57
C VAL A 226 20.09 -20.04 -1.33
N THR A 227 20.08 -20.69 -2.50
CA THR A 227 18.88 -20.77 -3.35
C THR A 227 17.77 -21.57 -2.69
N GLU A 228 18.12 -22.73 -2.12
CA GLU A 228 17.16 -23.61 -1.44
C GLU A 228 16.49 -22.89 -0.25
N LYS A 229 17.29 -22.25 0.60
CA LYS A 229 16.77 -21.63 1.84
C LYS A 229 16.06 -20.31 1.58
N ALA A 230 16.46 -19.54 0.56
CA ALA A 230 15.68 -18.40 0.10
C ALA A 230 14.30 -18.82 -0.41
N GLY A 231 14.22 -19.93 -1.16
CA GLY A 231 12.96 -20.50 -1.62
C GLY A 231 12.04 -20.96 -0.47
N ALA A 232 12.61 -21.49 0.61
CA ALA A 232 11.86 -21.97 1.77
C ALA A 232 11.19 -20.86 2.60
N ILE A 233 11.69 -19.62 2.52
CA ILE A 233 11.09 -18.47 3.22
C ILE A 233 10.31 -17.54 2.29
N LEU A 234 10.32 -17.79 0.97
CA LEU A 234 9.57 -16.99 0.02
C LEU A 234 8.07 -17.09 0.30
N GLY A 235 7.42 -15.93 0.42
CA GLY A 235 5.99 -15.81 0.74
C GLY A 235 5.65 -16.01 2.21
N LEU A 236 6.62 -16.22 3.10
CA LEU A 236 6.37 -16.47 4.51
C LEU A 236 6.21 -15.16 5.30
N GLY A 237 5.02 -14.94 5.86
CA GLY A 237 4.69 -13.79 6.71
C GLY A 237 3.33 -13.18 6.41
N PRO A 238 2.86 -12.26 7.25
CA PRO A 238 1.57 -11.60 7.05
C PRO A 238 1.61 -10.55 5.92
N GLY A 239 0.44 -10.25 5.35
CA GLY A 239 0.24 -9.16 4.40
C GLY A 239 0.47 -9.53 2.93
N LEU A 240 0.34 -8.53 2.05
CA LEU A 240 0.57 -8.68 0.60
C LEU A 240 2.05 -8.74 0.23
N THR A 241 2.91 -8.17 1.08
CA THR A 241 4.37 -8.30 1.01
C THR A 241 4.79 -9.04 2.28
N PRO A 242 4.84 -10.38 2.25
CA PRO A 242 5.21 -11.18 3.40
C PRO A 242 6.55 -10.75 3.99
N SER A 243 6.68 -10.77 5.32
CA SER A 243 7.88 -10.25 6.00
C SER A 243 9.19 -10.89 5.53
N CYS A 244 9.17 -12.17 5.12
CA CYS A 244 10.37 -12.82 4.57
C CYS A 244 10.71 -12.34 3.14
N ASP A 245 9.74 -11.90 2.35
CA ASP A 245 9.99 -11.30 1.03
C ASP A 245 10.67 -9.93 1.19
N ASP A 246 10.22 -9.13 2.16
CA ASP A 246 10.86 -7.86 2.51
C ASP A 246 12.28 -8.07 3.06
N PHE A 247 12.49 -9.11 3.87
CA PHE A 247 13.83 -9.52 4.32
C PHE A 247 14.73 -9.90 3.15
N LEU A 248 14.27 -10.76 2.22
CA LEU A 248 15.03 -11.16 1.04
C LEU A 248 15.35 -9.96 0.14
N ALA A 249 14.39 -9.06 -0.07
CA ALA A 249 14.61 -7.83 -0.81
C ALA A 249 15.67 -6.95 -0.14
N GLY A 250 15.59 -6.78 1.18
CA GLY A 250 16.58 -6.07 1.99
C GLY A 250 17.98 -6.67 1.87
N LEU A 251 18.09 -7.99 1.94
CA LEU A 251 19.33 -8.75 1.79
C LEU A 251 19.92 -8.58 0.38
N LEU A 252 19.12 -8.67 -0.68
CA LEU A 252 19.59 -8.44 -2.05
C LEU A 252 20.10 -7.01 -2.25
N MET A 253 19.42 -6.02 -1.66
CA MET A 253 19.87 -4.62 -1.70
C MET A 253 21.17 -4.40 -0.94
N SER A 254 21.42 -5.12 0.17
CA SER A 254 22.65 -4.98 0.95
C SER A 254 23.87 -5.62 0.26
N LEU A 255 23.65 -6.65 -0.56
CA LEU A 255 24.69 -7.31 -1.36
C LEU A 255 25.14 -6.50 -2.58
N GLY A 256 24.47 -5.39 -2.90
CA GLY A 256 24.99 -4.36 -3.80
C GLY A 256 25.00 -4.72 -5.29
N PHE A 257 23.83 -5.02 -5.86
CA PHE A 257 23.58 -4.86 -7.29
C PHE A 257 23.39 -3.39 -7.67
#